data_AF-A0A7Y5SXE6-F1
#
_entry.id   AF-A0A7Y5SXE6-F1
#
_cell.length_a   1.000
_cell.length_b   1.000
_cell.length_c   1.000
_cell.angle_alpha   90.00
_cell.angle_beta   90.00
_cell.angle_gamma   90.00
#
_symmetry.space_group_name_H-M   'P 1'
#
loop_
_entity.id
_entity.type
_entity.pdbx_description
1 polymer ?
#
loop_
_entity_poly.entity_id
_entity_poly.type
_entity_poly.pdbx_seq_one_letter_code
_entity_poly.pdbx_strand_id
1 'polypeptide(L)'
;MASIARATMAGIDESDTIRESLHQAARKAGSGLSSEEARRISTTIEKFLGLRFGRSSDPAQFILWREEQGYRRRPLEELRKQWFLDDAYRTYLDKPLDAGASWDDVFAEMMLGQDAFEKGRTRPSGVGVGPDDLRIVVRTATRADPGRAAVDGALGDVLSYGGPLMISHSWWRPGVSYDELMAQYGKVKTATVGFVIDFVDGKRRPAKLMMYQDPKTGGWWIDGYCHGNYEKADMSSARWEY
;
A
#
# COMPACT_ATOMS: atom_id res chain seq x y z
N MET A 1 -12.26 27.25 7.72
CA MET A 1 -11.40 26.12 7.28
C MET A 1 -12.06 25.51 6.07
N ALA A 2 -11.35 25.33 4.95
CA ALA A 2 -11.93 24.68 3.77
C ALA A 2 -12.26 23.22 4.10
N SER A 3 -13.42 22.73 3.65
CA SER A 3 -13.77 21.31 3.75
C SER A 3 -12.75 20.49 2.97
N ILE A 4 -12.07 19.56 3.62
CA ILE A 4 -11.13 18.65 2.96
C ILE A 4 -11.98 17.63 2.21
N ALA A 5 -11.79 17.53 0.89
CA ALA A 5 -12.48 16.55 0.06
C ALA A 5 -12.09 15.12 0.48
N ARG A 6 -13.09 14.27 0.72
CA ARG A 6 -12.92 12.90 1.24
C ARG A 6 -13.82 11.93 0.51
N ALA A 7 -13.33 10.72 0.28
CA ALA A 7 -14.15 9.57 -0.06
C ALA A 7 -14.28 8.69 1.20
N THR A 8 -15.50 8.25 1.51
CA THR A 8 -15.73 7.33 2.64
C THR A 8 -15.28 5.93 2.25
N MET A 9 -14.72 5.17 3.20
CA MET A 9 -14.33 3.77 2.92
C MET A 9 -15.55 2.92 2.56
N ALA A 10 -16.71 3.16 3.19
CA ALA A 10 -17.95 2.44 2.90
C ALA A 10 -18.48 2.63 1.47
N GLY A 11 -18.09 3.70 0.78
CA GLY A 11 -18.50 4.01 -0.59
C GLY A 11 -17.35 3.99 -1.59
N ILE A 12 -16.18 3.51 -1.21
CA ILE A 12 -14.97 3.64 -2.04
C ILE A 12 -15.08 2.92 -3.39
N ASP A 13 -15.79 1.78 -3.40
CA ASP A 13 -16.04 0.95 -4.60
C ASP A 13 -16.96 1.63 -5.62
N GLU A 14 -17.75 2.61 -5.19
CA GLU A 14 -18.76 3.32 -5.98
C GLU A 14 -18.41 4.81 -6.13
N SER A 15 -17.29 5.25 -5.55
CA SER A 15 -17.00 6.68 -5.43
C SER A 15 -16.37 7.22 -6.71
N ASP A 16 -17.19 7.85 -7.56
CA ASP A 16 -16.66 8.63 -8.71
C ASP A 16 -15.58 9.64 -8.30
N THR A 17 -15.68 10.19 -7.08
CA THR A 17 -14.68 11.10 -6.51
C THR A 17 -13.28 10.49 -6.39
N ILE A 18 -13.14 9.22 -5.96
CA ILE A 18 -11.81 8.61 -5.82
C ILE A 18 -11.21 8.31 -7.18
N ARG A 19 -12.05 7.83 -8.11
CA ARG A 19 -11.65 7.55 -9.48
C ARG A 19 -11.17 8.81 -10.20
N GLU A 20 -11.95 9.88 -10.11
CA GLU A 20 -11.56 11.18 -10.69
C GLU A 20 -10.27 11.70 -10.04
N SER A 21 -10.13 11.59 -8.72
CA SER A 21 -8.93 12.06 -8.01
C SER A 21 -7.69 11.24 -8.37
N LEU A 22 -7.81 9.91 -8.51
CA LEU A 22 -6.74 9.04 -9.01
C LEU A 22 -6.35 9.38 -10.44
N HIS A 23 -7.33 9.63 -11.32
CA HIS A 23 -7.06 10.07 -12.69
C HIS A 23 -6.36 11.43 -12.73
N GLN A 24 -6.78 12.39 -11.91
CA GLN A 24 -6.11 13.68 -11.80
C GLN A 24 -4.69 13.54 -11.25
N ALA A 25 -4.48 12.73 -10.22
CA ALA A 25 -3.16 12.45 -9.67
C ALA A 25 -2.25 11.78 -10.71
N ALA A 26 -2.76 10.81 -11.47
CA ALA A 26 -2.02 10.14 -12.53
C ALA A 26 -1.66 11.08 -13.68
N ARG A 27 -2.56 12.01 -14.06
CA ARG A 27 -2.25 13.07 -15.04
C ARG A 27 -1.19 14.04 -14.52
N LYS A 28 -1.23 14.38 -13.24
CA LYS A 28 -0.25 15.26 -12.58
C LYS A 28 1.11 14.61 -12.35
N ALA A 29 1.19 13.29 -12.32
CA ALA A 29 2.45 12.54 -12.29
C ALA A 29 3.36 12.84 -13.50
N GLY A 30 2.87 13.61 -14.48
CA GLY A 30 3.62 14.15 -15.60
C GLY A 30 3.61 13.22 -16.81
N SER A 31 4.50 13.46 -17.76
CA SER A 31 4.61 12.73 -19.03
C SER A 31 5.05 11.25 -18.90
N GLY A 32 5.15 10.72 -17.68
CA GLY A 32 5.63 9.35 -17.42
C GLY A 32 4.60 8.25 -17.68
N LEU A 33 3.32 8.62 -17.80
CA LEU A 33 2.21 7.69 -18.03
C LEU A 33 1.42 8.06 -19.29
N SER A 34 1.14 7.07 -20.13
CA SER A 34 0.08 7.19 -21.14
C SER A 34 -1.30 7.24 -20.45
N SER A 35 -2.33 7.71 -21.16
CA SER A 35 -3.71 7.68 -20.67
C SER A 35 -4.17 6.27 -20.28
N GLU A 36 -3.71 5.26 -21.02
CA GLU A 36 -4.02 3.86 -20.72
C GLU A 36 -3.31 3.39 -19.45
N GLU A 37 -2.03 3.73 -19.27
CA GLU A 37 -1.28 3.37 -18.05
C GLU A 37 -1.87 4.06 -16.82
N ALA A 38 -2.20 5.35 -16.94
CA ALA A 38 -2.88 6.11 -15.89
C ALA A 38 -4.21 5.45 -15.48
N ARG A 39 -5.00 4.99 -16.47
CA ARG A 39 -6.25 4.26 -16.22
C ARG A 39 -5.99 2.93 -15.51
N ARG A 40 -5.04 2.12 -15.99
CA ARG A 40 -4.70 0.82 -15.39
C ARG A 40 -4.25 0.98 -13.93
N ILE A 41 -3.32 1.90 -13.65
CA ILE A 41 -2.87 2.19 -12.28
C ILE A 41 -4.05 2.61 -11.40
N SER A 42 -4.88 3.55 -11.87
CA SER A 42 -6.04 4.03 -11.11
C SER A 42 -7.01 2.90 -10.77
N THR A 43 -7.34 2.04 -11.74
CA THR A 43 -8.22 0.88 -11.53
C THR A 43 -7.59 -0.12 -10.55
N THR A 44 -6.29 -0.39 -10.63
CA THR A 44 -5.60 -1.27 -9.68
C THR A 44 -5.63 -0.72 -8.25
N ILE A 45 -5.43 0.59 -8.07
CA ILE A 45 -5.48 1.25 -6.76
C ILE A 45 -6.91 1.25 -6.21
N GLU A 46 -7.90 1.63 -7.02
CA GLU A 46 -9.32 1.62 -6.65
C GLU A 46 -9.73 0.22 -6.16
N LYS A 47 -9.41 -0.83 -6.95
CA LYS A 47 -9.71 -2.22 -6.59
C LYS A 47 -9.00 -2.67 -5.32
N PHE A 48 -7.73 -2.28 -5.13
CA PHE A 48 -7.00 -2.56 -3.90
C PHE A 48 -7.67 -1.93 -2.69
N LEU A 49 -7.97 -0.63 -2.75
CA LEU A 49 -8.58 0.11 -1.64
C LEU A 49 -9.96 -0.44 -1.30
N GLY A 50 -10.73 -0.78 -2.33
CA GLY A 50 -12.03 -1.42 -2.22
C GLY A 50 -12.01 -2.76 -1.49
N LEU A 51 -11.17 -3.68 -1.97
CA LEU A 51 -11.08 -5.02 -1.38
C LEU A 51 -10.38 -5.02 -0.02
N ARG A 52 -9.46 -4.07 0.26
CA ARG A 52 -8.73 -4.02 1.54
C ARG A 52 -9.46 -3.23 2.62
N PHE A 53 -10.19 -2.17 2.26
CA PHE A 53 -10.75 -1.23 3.23
C PHE A 53 -12.21 -0.87 2.98
N GLY A 54 -12.76 -1.24 1.82
CA GLY A 54 -14.11 -0.91 1.43
C GLY A 54 -15.16 -1.72 2.20
N ARG A 55 -16.43 -1.50 1.83
CA ARG A 55 -17.56 -2.28 2.36
C ARG A 55 -17.42 -3.77 2.06
N SER A 56 -16.76 -4.08 0.95
CA SER A 56 -16.48 -5.42 0.46
C SER A 56 -15.17 -5.99 1.01
N SER A 57 -14.66 -5.49 2.16
CA SER A 57 -13.44 -5.99 2.80
C SER A 57 -13.63 -7.42 3.30
N ASP A 58 -13.52 -8.36 2.37
CA ASP A 58 -13.60 -9.79 2.54
C ASP A 58 -12.24 -10.40 2.17
N PRO A 59 -11.52 -11.01 3.13
CA PRO A 59 -10.23 -11.64 2.86
C PRO A 59 -10.27 -12.63 1.70
N ALA A 60 -11.36 -13.38 1.52
CA ALA A 60 -11.47 -14.36 0.44
C ALA A 60 -11.53 -13.70 -0.94
N GLN A 61 -12.27 -12.60 -1.08
CA GLN A 61 -12.31 -11.83 -2.34
C GLN A 61 -10.98 -11.14 -2.62
N PHE A 62 -10.30 -10.64 -1.58
CA PHE A 62 -8.97 -10.07 -1.72
C PHE A 62 -7.96 -11.12 -2.21
N ILE A 63 -8.00 -12.33 -1.64
CA ILE A 63 -7.17 -13.47 -2.06
C ILE A 63 -7.42 -13.81 -3.52
N LEU A 64 -8.69 -14.03 -3.89
CA LEU A 64 -9.08 -14.39 -5.26
C LEU A 64 -8.58 -13.35 -6.27
N TRP A 65 -8.81 -12.06 -6.00
CA TRP A 65 -8.33 -10.98 -6.86
C TRP A 65 -6.81 -11.01 -7.04
N ARG A 66 -6.04 -11.24 -5.97
CA ARG A 66 -4.57 -11.33 -6.08
C ARG A 66 -4.16 -12.53 -6.93
N GLU A 67 -4.79 -13.68 -6.76
CA GLU A 67 -4.47 -14.88 -7.55
C GLU A 67 -4.83 -14.72 -9.03
N GLU A 68 -5.98 -14.12 -9.35
CA GLU A 68 -6.39 -13.80 -10.72
C GLU A 68 -5.44 -12.83 -11.42
N GLN A 69 -4.79 -11.94 -10.66
CA GLN A 69 -3.74 -11.06 -11.18
C GLN A 69 -2.38 -11.77 -11.33
N GLY A 70 -2.29 -13.07 -11.04
CA GLY A 70 -1.08 -13.88 -11.18
C GLY A 70 -0.12 -13.79 -9.99
N TYR A 71 -0.58 -13.28 -8.84
CA TYR A 71 0.23 -13.36 -7.61
C TYR A 71 0.18 -14.76 -7.03
N ARG A 72 1.25 -15.11 -6.31
CA ARG A 72 1.36 -16.33 -5.53
C ARG A 72 1.40 -15.99 -4.05
N ARG A 73 0.78 -16.80 -3.21
CA ARG A 73 0.88 -16.68 -1.75
C ARG A 73 2.33 -16.90 -1.31
N ARG A 74 2.85 -16.09 -0.38
CA ARG A 74 4.14 -16.38 0.26
C ARG A 74 3.97 -17.51 1.27
N PRO A 75 4.85 -18.53 1.28
CA PRO A 75 4.80 -19.56 2.31
C PRO A 75 4.84 -18.96 3.72
N LEU A 76 4.05 -19.50 4.65
CA LEU A 76 4.04 -19.03 6.04
C LEU A 76 5.44 -19.06 6.68
N GLU A 77 6.25 -20.07 6.36
CA GLU A 77 7.64 -20.15 6.84
C GLU A 77 8.48 -18.93 6.45
N GLU A 78 8.33 -18.43 5.22
CA GLU A 78 9.02 -17.22 4.77
C GLU A 78 8.49 -15.99 5.51
N LEU A 79 7.17 -15.88 5.66
CA LEU A 79 6.55 -14.76 6.37
C LEU A 79 7.00 -14.71 7.85
N ARG A 80 7.14 -15.86 8.50
CA ARG A 80 7.66 -15.95 9.87
C ARG A 80 9.13 -15.54 9.96
N LYS A 81 9.98 -16.05 9.06
CA LYS A 81 11.44 -15.84 9.11
C LYS A 81 11.89 -14.45 8.65
N GLN A 82 11.31 -13.95 7.56
CA GLN A 82 11.79 -12.73 6.90
C GLN A 82 10.91 -11.52 7.17
N TRP A 83 9.65 -11.76 7.54
CA TRP A 83 8.64 -10.71 7.66
C TRP A 83 7.99 -10.66 9.04
N PHE A 84 8.66 -11.21 10.07
CA PHE A 84 8.27 -11.09 11.48
C PHE A 84 6.80 -11.42 11.78
N LEU A 85 6.20 -12.36 11.02
CA LEU A 85 4.77 -12.66 11.15
C LEU A 85 4.39 -13.06 12.58
N ASP A 86 5.25 -13.79 13.28
CA ASP A 86 4.98 -14.20 14.67
C ASP A 86 4.93 -13.01 15.65
N ASP A 87 5.73 -11.98 15.41
CA ASP A 87 5.73 -10.75 16.22
C ASP A 87 4.51 -9.89 15.89
N ALA A 88 4.18 -9.80 14.59
CA ALA A 88 2.99 -9.12 14.11
C ALA A 88 1.72 -9.73 14.72
N TYR A 89 1.61 -11.05 14.65
CA TYR A 89 0.44 -11.79 15.10
C TYR A 89 0.23 -11.60 16.60
N ARG A 90 1.31 -11.69 17.40
CA ARG A 90 1.26 -11.34 18.84
C ARG A 90 0.87 -9.89 19.09
N THR A 91 1.39 -8.96 18.30
CA THR A 91 1.09 -7.53 18.45
C THR A 91 -0.38 -7.23 18.18
N TYR A 92 -0.93 -7.74 17.07
CA TYR A 92 -2.29 -7.40 16.64
C TYR A 92 -3.38 -8.20 17.33
N LEU A 93 -3.10 -9.46 17.68
CA LEU A 93 -4.11 -10.41 18.14
C LEU A 93 -3.90 -10.85 19.60
N ASP A 94 -2.83 -10.38 20.25
CA ASP A 94 -2.48 -10.70 21.64
C ASP A 94 -2.41 -12.22 21.93
N LYS A 95 -1.94 -12.99 20.94
CA LYS A 95 -1.79 -14.44 21.04
C LYS A 95 -0.68 -14.95 20.10
N PRO A 96 -0.08 -16.13 20.37
CA PRO A 96 0.88 -16.73 19.44
C PRO A 96 0.19 -17.27 18.18
N LEU A 97 0.94 -17.29 17.07
CA LEU A 97 0.51 -17.96 15.84
C LEU A 97 0.62 -19.48 16.02
N ASP A 98 -0.49 -20.19 15.79
CA ASP A 98 -0.51 -21.65 15.80
C ASP A 98 0.39 -22.23 14.69
N ALA A 99 1.18 -23.24 15.02
CA ALA A 99 2.07 -23.93 14.09
C ALA A 99 1.31 -24.70 13.00
N GLY A 100 0.07 -25.12 13.27
CA GLY A 100 -0.79 -25.84 12.33
C GLY A 100 -1.72 -24.96 11.49
N ALA A 101 -1.69 -23.63 11.67
CA ALA A 101 -2.64 -22.74 11.02
C ALA A 101 -2.46 -22.72 9.49
N SER A 102 -3.57 -22.69 8.75
CA SER A 102 -3.54 -22.56 7.30
C SER A 102 -3.17 -21.13 6.88
N TRP A 103 -2.63 -20.96 5.67
CA TRP A 103 -2.28 -19.63 5.18
C TRP A 103 -3.50 -18.70 5.12
N ASP A 104 -4.65 -19.21 4.67
CA ASP A 104 -5.88 -18.43 4.49
C ASP A 104 -6.43 -17.94 5.82
N ASP A 105 -6.44 -18.82 6.84
CA ASP A 105 -6.89 -18.45 8.18
C ASP A 105 -5.99 -17.36 8.79
N VAL A 106 -4.67 -17.52 8.65
CA VAL A 106 -3.69 -16.56 9.19
C VAL A 106 -3.77 -15.22 8.48
N PHE A 107 -3.92 -15.21 7.15
CA PHE A 107 -4.12 -13.98 6.38
C PHE A 107 -5.42 -13.28 6.76
N ALA A 108 -6.54 -14.01 6.79
CA ALA A 108 -7.84 -13.45 7.12
C ALA A 108 -7.86 -12.86 8.53
N GLU A 109 -7.34 -13.59 9.51
CA GLU A 109 -7.30 -13.12 10.89
C GLU A 109 -6.38 -11.92 11.06
N MET A 110 -5.22 -11.89 10.38
CA MET A 110 -4.34 -10.72 10.42
C MET A 110 -4.96 -9.49 9.75
N MET A 111 -5.61 -9.67 8.60
CA MET A 111 -6.27 -8.57 7.89
C MET A 111 -7.37 -7.94 8.74
N LEU A 112 -8.22 -8.76 9.36
CA LEU A 112 -9.31 -8.30 10.23
C LEU A 112 -8.79 -7.80 11.59
N GLY A 113 -7.77 -8.46 12.15
CA GLY A 113 -7.14 -8.12 13.42
C GLY A 113 -6.48 -6.75 13.40
N GLN A 114 -5.83 -6.38 12.29
CA GLN A 114 -5.28 -5.03 12.10
C GLN A 114 -6.35 -3.94 12.21
N ASP A 115 -7.54 -4.20 11.69
CA ASP A 115 -8.65 -3.24 11.71
C ASP A 115 -9.33 -3.21 13.09
N ALA A 116 -9.27 -4.31 13.85
CA ALA A 116 -9.79 -4.42 15.23
C ALA A 116 -8.80 -3.96 16.31
N PHE A 117 -7.53 -3.77 15.95
CA PHE A 117 -6.46 -3.38 16.87
C PHE A 117 -6.79 -2.09 17.63
N GLU A 118 -6.34 -1.99 18.89
CA GLU A 118 -6.66 -0.89 19.81
C GLU A 118 -8.17 -0.58 19.89
N LYS A 119 -9.02 -1.61 19.99
CA LYS A 119 -10.49 -1.48 20.04
C LYS A 119 -11.06 -0.85 18.76
N GLY A 120 -10.45 -1.15 17.62
CA GLY A 120 -10.86 -0.69 16.31
C GLY A 120 -10.41 0.72 15.95
N ARG A 121 -9.58 1.38 16.79
CA ARG A 121 -9.07 2.74 16.51
C ARG A 121 -8.28 2.83 15.21
N THR A 122 -7.70 1.71 14.79
CA THR A 122 -6.96 1.56 13.53
C THR A 122 -7.83 1.20 12.34
N ARG A 123 -9.17 1.16 12.48
CA ARG A 123 -10.06 0.93 11.35
C ARG A 123 -10.08 2.16 10.42
N PRO A 124 -9.81 2.00 9.11
CA PRO A 124 -9.98 3.05 8.13
C PRO A 124 -11.45 3.48 8.00
N SER A 125 -11.66 4.78 7.82
CA SER A 125 -12.98 5.41 7.72
C SER A 125 -13.15 6.23 6.44
N GLY A 126 -12.06 6.76 5.90
CA GLY A 126 -12.04 7.47 4.63
C GLY A 126 -10.64 7.54 4.03
N VAL A 127 -10.57 8.00 2.79
CA VAL A 127 -9.33 8.32 2.09
C VAL A 127 -9.40 9.77 1.62
N GLY A 128 -8.32 10.50 1.86
CA GLY A 128 -8.18 11.86 1.37
C GLY A 128 -8.03 11.85 -0.15
N VAL A 129 -8.83 12.66 -0.82
CA VAL A 129 -8.88 12.75 -2.28
C VAL A 129 -8.48 14.14 -2.78
N GLY A 130 -8.03 15.01 -1.87
CA GLY A 130 -7.47 16.30 -2.22
C GLY A 130 -6.10 16.18 -2.92
N PRO A 131 -5.66 17.24 -3.61
CA PRO A 131 -4.37 17.25 -4.33
C PRO A 131 -3.14 17.06 -3.43
N ASP A 132 -3.27 17.29 -2.13
CA ASP A 132 -2.23 17.06 -1.13
C ASP A 132 -2.39 15.75 -0.37
N ASP A 133 -3.53 15.06 -0.55
CA ASP A 133 -3.83 13.81 0.12
C ASP A 133 -3.63 12.59 -0.78
N LEU A 134 -3.42 12.77 -2.08
CA LEU A 134 -3.21 11.70 -3.05
C LEU A 134 -2.19 12.13 -4.11
N ARG A 135 -1.10 11.38 -4.25
CA ARG A 135 -0.03 11.63 -5.23
C ARG A 135 0.46 10.34 -5.85
N ILE A 136 0.72 10.39 -7.15
CA ILE A 136 1.36 9.31 -7.90
C ILE A 136 2.68 9.86 -8.42
N VAL A 137 3.78 9.20 -8.09
CA VAL A 137 5.10 9.50 -8.62
C VAL A 137 5.55 8.33 -9.47
N VAL A 138 6.04 8.60 -10.67
CA VAL A 138 6.49 7.57 -11.62
C VAL A 138 7.94 7.81 -11.97
N ARG A 139 8.72 6.74 -12.00
CA ARG A 139 10.14 6.76 -12.36
C ARG A 139 10.51 5.50 -13.12
N THR A 140 11.39 5.62 -14.10
CA THR A 140 12.07 4.46 -14.68
C THR A 140 13.34 4.19 -13.89
N ALA A 141 13.34 3.13 -13.08
CA ALA A 141 14.56 2.64 -12.45
C ALA A 141 15.43 1.94 -13.49
N THR A 142 16.75 2.00 -13.33
CA THR A 142 17.73 1.35 -14.21
C THR A 142 18.76 0.60 -13.38
N ARG A 143 19.60 -0.24 -13.99
CA ARG A 143 20.70 -0.89 -13.25
C ARG A 143 21.70 0.09 -12.64
N ALA A 144 21.94 1.22 -13.30
CA ALA A 144 22.85 2.26 -12.81
C ALA A 144 22.21 3.12 -11.69
N ASP A 145 20.89 3.12 -11.63
CA ASP A 145 20.09 3.91 -10.69
C ASP A 145 18.82 3.12 -10.35
N PRO A 146 18.93 2.12 -9.46
CA PRO A 146 17.84 1.21 -9.13
C PRO A 146 16.81 1.84 -8.19
N GLY A 147 16.97 3.14 -7.88
CA GLY A 147 16.08 3.89 -7.01
C GLY A 147 14.65 3.86 -7.54
N ARG A 148 13.71 3.60 -6.63
CA ARG A 148 12.28 3.63 -6.95
C ARG A 148 11.74 5.05 -6.96
N ALA A 149 10.57 5.25 -7.54
CA ALA A 149 9.81 6.47 -7.35
C ALA A 149 9.60 6.71 -5.84
N ALA A 150 9.97 7.89 -5.35
CA ALA A 150 9.71 8.32 -3.99
C ALA A 150 8.61 9.38 -4.01
N VAL A 151 7.69 9.32 -3.06
CA VAL A 151 6.80 10.45 -2.79
C VAL A 151 7.54 11.38 -1.83
N ASP A 152 7.38 12.70 -1.93
CA ASP A 152 8.01 13.68 -1.02
C ASP A 152 6.99 14.36 -0.10
N GLY A 153 7.49 15.06 0.93
CA GLY A 153 6.70 15.92 1.81
C GLY A 153 5.83 15.16 2.82
N ALA A 154 4.61 15.63 3.07
CA ALA A 154 3.69 15.06 4.07
C ALA A 154 3.22 13.63 3.74
N LEU A 155 3.41 13.18 2.50
CA LEU A 155 3.11 11.83 2.03
C LEU A 155 4.38 10.98 1.81
N GLY A 156 5.57 11.54 2.07
CA GLY A 156 6.80 11.11 1.43
C GLY A 156 7.70 10.11 2.16
N ASP A 157 8.69 9.59 1.42
CA ASP A 157 9.66 8.58 1.83
C ASP A 157 10.72 9.11 2.82
N VAL A 158 11.02 10.41 2.76
CA VAL A 158 12.06 11.07 3.58
C VAL A 158 11.61 11.35 5.03
N LEU A 159 10.34 11.09 5.38
CA LEU A 159 9.78 11.34 6.71
C LEU A 159 9.04 10.14 7.32
N SER A 160 9.44 8.92 6.96
CA SER A 160 8.86 7.69 7.52
C SER A 160 9.67 7.22 8.75
N TYR A 161 9.35 7.71 9.95
CA TYR A 161 10.13 7.45 11.18
C TYR A 161 9.45 6.50 12.22
N GLY A 162 9.38 5.18 11.96
CA GLY A 162 9.49 4.02 12.92
C GLY A 162 8.53 3.70 14.11
N GLY A 163 7.78 2.55 14.04
CA GLY A 163 6.95 1.81 15.06
C GLY A 163 5.40 2.05 15.24
N PRO A 164 4.49 1.06 15.50
CA PRO A 164 4.60 -0.41 15.52
C PRO A 164 3.96 -1.13 14.31
N LEU A 165 3.26 -0.44 13.39
CA LEU A 165 2.65 -1.09 12.21
C LEU A 165 3.65 -1.42 11.10
N MET A 166 4.93 -1.15 11.31
CA MET A 166 5.96 -1.30 10.30
C MET A 166 6.38 -2.76 10.18
N ILE A 167 5.45 -3.57 9.70
CA ILE A 167 5.81 -4.84 9.10
C ILE A 167 5.15 -4.79 7.74
N SER A 168 5.95 -4.40 6.76
CA SER A 168 5.62 -4.47 5.35
C SER A 168 5.40 -5.93 4.99
N HIS A 169 4.28 -6.54 5.39
CA HIS A 169 3.99 -7.90 5.02
C HIS A 169 3.64 -7.91 3.53
N SER A 170 4.61 -8.27 2.70
CA SER A 170 4.30 -8.66 1.34
C SER A 170 3.73 -10.08 1.41
N TRP A 171 2.45 -10.26 1.75
CA TRP A 171 1.80 -11.59 1.77
C TRP A 171 1.86 -12.32 0.42
N TRP A 172 2.23 -11.60 -0.63
CA TRP A 172 2.14 -12.02 -2.02
C TRP A 172 3.51 -11.93 -2.70
N ARG A 173 3.78 -12.88 -3.57
CA ARG A 173 4.84 -12.82 -4.58
C ARG A 173 4.20 -12.47 -5.92
N PRO A 174 4.59 -11.37 -6.56
CA PRO A 174 4.24 -11.09 -7.94
C PRO A 174 4.61 -12.26 -8.87
N GLY A 175 3.92 -12.38 -10.00
CA GLY A 175 4.21 -13.42 -10.99
C GLY A 175 5.63 -13.29 -11.56
N VAL A 176 6.12 -12.05 -11.65
CA VAL A 176 7.50 -11.68 -11.98
C VAL A 176 7.96 -10.60 -11.00
N SER A 177 9.14 -10.78 -10.42
CA SER A 177 9.72 -9.85 -9.44
C SER A 177 10.36 -8.63 -10.11
N TYR A 178 10.50 -7.53 -9.35
CA TYR A 178 11.23 -6.35 -9.77
C TYR A 178 12.67 -6.67 -10.21
N ASP A 179 13.37 -7.53 -9.46
CA ASP A 179 14.76 -7.90 -9.74
C ASP A 179 14.88 -8.73 -11.02
N GLU A 180 13.94 -9.64 -11.28
CA GLU A 180 13.86 -10.39 -12.55
C GLU A 180 13.64 -9.44 -13.73
N LEU A 181 12.72 -8.47 -13.60
CA LEU A 181 12.51 -7.47 -14.65
C LEU A 181 13.75 -6.59 -14.86
N MET A 182 14.44 -6.19 -13.80
CA MET A 182 15.67 -5.40 -13.90
C MET A 182 16.81 -6.20 -14.53
N ALA A 183 16.92 -7.49 -14.19
CA ALA A 183 17.88 -8.42 -14.80
C ALA A 183 17.57 -8.66 -16.28
N GLN A 184 16.30 -8.79 -16.66
CA GLN A 184 15.90 -9.08 -18.03
C GLN A 184 15.95 -7.84 -18.95
N TYR A 185 15.42 -6.70 -18.49
CA TYR A 185 15.22 -5.51 -19.34
C TYR A 185 16.20 -4.37 -19.07
N GLY A 186 16.98 -4.44 -17.98
CA GLY A 186 17.92 -3.39 -17.58
C GLY A 186 17.29 -2.09 -17.05
N LYS A 187 15.95 -2.00 -17.12
CA LYS A 187 15.15 -0.90 -16.61
C LYS A 187 13.74 -1.38 -16.28
N VAL A 188 13.11 -0.75 -15.30
CA VAL A 188 11.75 -1.05 -14.86
C VAL A 188 11.01 0.25 -14.54
N LYS A 189 9.82 0.43 -15.11
CA LYS A 189 8.97 1.57 -14.73
C LYS A 189 8.34 1.27 -13.37
N THR A 190 8.49 2.19 -12.43
CA THR A 190 7.98 2.12 -11.06
C THR A 190 7.01 3.25 -10.81
N ALA A 191 6.04 3.01 -9.93
CA ALA A 191 5.13 4.03 -9.44
C ALA A 191 5.00 3.89 -7.92
N THR A 192 5.04 5.01 -7.22
CA THR A 192 4.68 5.07 -5.81
C THR A 192 3.47 5.97 -5.65
N VAL A 193 2.42 5.40 -5.07
CA VAL A 193 1.12 6.03 -4.87
C VAL A 193 1.03 6.36 -3.39
N GLY A 194 1.25 7.61 -3.03
CA GLY A 194 1.06 8.11 -1.67
C GLY A 194 -0.37 8.59 -1.48
N PHE A 195 -1.02 8.22 -0.39
CA PHE A 195 -2.36 8.69 -0.04
C PHE A 195 -2.58 8.80 1.46
N VAL A 196 -3.55 9.62 1.89
CA VAL A 196 -3.92 9.77 3.31
C VAL A 196 -5.13 8.92 3.63
N ILE A 197 -5.06 8.16 4.71
CA ILE A 197 -6.19 7.42 5.27
C ILE A 197 -6.68 8.15 6.52
N ASP A 198 -7.99 8.39 6.59
CA ASP A 198 -8.68 8.87 7.78
C ASP A 198 -9.13 7.65 8.60
N PHE A 199 -8.88 7.64 9.91
CA PHE A 199 -9.22 6.55 10.82
C PHE A 199 -10.40 6.91 11.72
N VAL A 200 -11.07 5.89 12.28
CA VAL A 200 -12.22 6.11 13.18
C VAL A 200 -11.86 6.85 14.47
N ASP A 201 -10.58 6.85 14.87
CA ASP A 201 -10.08 7.65 16.00
C ASP A 201 -9.88 9.14 15.66
N GLY A 202 -10.23 9.55 14.43
CA GLY A 202 -10.10 10.90 13.92
C GLY A 202 -8.69 11.26 13.41
N LYS A 203 -7.70 10.35 13.54
CA LYS A 203 -6.34 10.59 13.05
C LYS A 203 -6.28 10.40 11.54
N ARG A 204 -5.36 11.13 10.92
CA ARG A 204 -5.01 11.01 9.49
C ARG A 204 -3.61 10.45 9.39
N ARG A 205 -3.41 9.44 8.56
CA ARG A 205 -2.09 8.78 8.45
C ARG A 205 -1.74 8.53 6.99
N PRO A 206 -0.50 8.83 6.56
CA PRO A 206 -0.08 8.57 5.19
C PRO A 206 0.07 7.07 4.97
N ALA A 207 -0.25 6.62 3.77
CA ALA A 207 -0.05 5.28 3.29
C ALA A 207 0.57 5.35 1.89
N LYS A 208 1.25 4.29 1.48
CA LYS A 208 1.78 4.18 0.13
C LYS A 208 1.64 2.79 -0.47
N LEU A 209 1.36 2.74 -1.76
CA LEU A 209 1.50 1.55 -2.59
C LEU A 209 2.73 1.71 -3.47
N MET A 210 3.59 0.71 -3.44
CA MET A 210 4.76 0.61 -4.32
C MET A 210 4.40 -0.34 -5.45
N MET A 211 4.57 0.12 -6.68
CA MET A 211 4.17 -0.60 -7.88
C MET A 211 5.29 -0.61 -8.92
N TYR A 212 5.33 -1.63 -9.75
CA TYR A 212 6.18 -1.67 -10.93
C TYR A 212 5.46 -2.30 -12.12
N GLN A 213 5.82 -1.88 -13.32
CA GLN A 213 5.22 -2.34 -14.56
C GLN A 213 6.02 -3.52 -15.12
N ASP A 214 5.33 -4.58 -15.51
CA ASP A 214 5.88 -5.61 -16.38
C ASP A 214 5.88 -5.10 -17.84
N PRO A 215 7.04 -4.87 -18.47
CA PRO A 215 7.12 -4.36 -19.84
C PRO A 215 6.50 -5.31 -20.88
N LYS A 216 6.39 -6.61 -20.59
CA LYS A 216 5.84 -7.60 -21.52
C LYS A 216 4.32 -7.51 -21.65
N THR A 217 3.64 -7.31 -20.52
CA THR A 217 2.16 -7.32 -20.45
C THR A 217 1.58 -5.91 -20.34
N GLY A 218 2.40 -4.92 -19.97
CA GLY A 218 1.94 -3.60 -19.55
C GLY A 218 1.11 -3.63 -18.26
N GLY A 219 1.12 -4.76 -17.54
CA GLY A 219 0.46 -4.92 -16.25
C GLY A 219 1.27 -4.28 -15.12
N TRP A 220 0.59 -3.81 -14.08
CA TRP A 220 1.23 -3.22 -12.90
C TRP A 220 1.11 -4.16 -11.70
N TRP A 221 2.26 -4.50 -11.12
CA TRP A 221 2.36 -5.26 -9.89
C TRP A 221 2.45 -4.32 -8.70
N ILE A 222 1.62 -4.52 -7.67
CA ILE A 222 1.79 -3.97 -6.33
C ILE A 222 2.82 -4.85 -5.62
N ASP A 223 4.00 -4.30 -5.46
CA ASP A 223 5.12 -4.93 -4.76
C ASP A 223 4.94 -4.88 -3.24
N GLY A 224 4.40 -3.76 -2.76
CA GLY A 224 4.24 -3.55 -1.33
C GLY A 224 3.24 -2.47 -1.00
N TYR A 225 2.75 -2.58 0.23
CA TYR A 225 1.86 -1.63 0.84
C TYR A 225 2.39 -1.25 2.22
N CYS A 226 2.36 0.04 2.55
CA CYS A 226 2.84 0.54 3.82
C CYS A 226 1.90 1.61 4.38
N HIS A 227 1.67 1.58 5.69
CA HIS A 227 1.12 2.70 6.46
C HIS A 227 2.25 3.38 7.24
N GLY A 228 2.34 4.70 7.19
CA GLY A 228 3.15 5.50 8.10
C GLY A 228 2.30 5.95 9.29
N ASN A 229 2.84 5.94 10.51
CA ASN A 229 2.11 6.29 11.72
C ASN A 229 2.97 7.12 12.70
N TYR A 230 2.98 8.46 12.66
CA TYR A 230 3.40 9.26 13.84
C TYR A 230 2.55 10.50 14.04
N GLU A 231 2.13 10.71 15.28
CA GLU A 231 1.82 12.04 15.79
C GLU A 231 3.14 12.77 16.07
N LYS A 232 3.24 14.01 15.59
CA LYS A 232 4.36 14.94 15.85
C LYS A 232 4.70 14.97 17.36
N ALA A 233 5.79 14.35 17.77
CA ALA A 233 6.43 14.63 19.05
C ALA A 233 7.91 14.97 18.78
N ASP A 234 8.16 16.27 18.63
CA ASP A 234 9.46 16.96 18.71
C ASP A 234 10.66 16.38 17.92
N MET A 235 10.96 16.99 16.76
CA MET A 235 12.13 16.66 15.93
C MET A 235 13.42 17.43 16.30
N SER A 236 13.49 18.10 17.45
CA SER A 236 14.71 18.85 17.84
C SER A 236 15.91 17.96 18.23
N SER A 237 15.71 16.65 18.41
CA SER A 237 16.73 15.73 18.91
C SER A 237 17.34 14.79 17.85
N ALA A 238 16.78 14.72 16.64
CA ALA A 238 17.33 13.89 15.56
C ALA A 238 18.49 14.60 14.85
N ARG A 239 19.67 14.62 15.49
CA ARG A 239 20.94 14.90 14.78
C ARG A 239 21.41 13.61 14.13
N TRP A 240 21.48 13.60 12.81
CA TRP A 240 22.18 12.57 12.05
C TRP A 240 23.39 13.24 11.39
N GLU A 241 24.58 12.86 11.85
CA GLU A 241 25.84 13.23 11.21
C GLU A 241 25.98 12.40 9.93
N TYR A 242 26.26 13.08 8.82
CA TYR A 242 26.57 12.47 7.51
C TYR A 242 28.00 11.96 7.48
#